data_AF-A0A2E9BI94-F1
#
_entry.id   AF-A0A2E9BI94-F1
#
_cell.length_a   1.000
_cell.length_b   1.000
_cell.length_c   1.000
_cell.angle_alpha   90.00
_cell.angle_beta   90.00
_cell.angle_gamma   90.00
#
_symmetry.space_group_name_H-M   'P 1'
#
loop_
_entity.id
_entity.type
_entity.pdbx_description
1 polymer ?
#
loop_
_entity_poly.entity_id
_entity_poly.type
_entity_poly.pdbx_seq_one_letter_code
_entity_poly.pdbx_strand_id
1 'polypeptide(L)' 'MQGLAARLGCTVADHCELYGQFKPALLGSFSGLALTLKEFGGRWDKVERVYVFASWPMLEAALEYCIRHKEEARPSI' A
#
# COMPACT_ATOMS: atom_id res chain seq x y z
N MET A 1 -8.35 5.63 -4.85
CA MET A 1 -7.35 4.55 -5.06
C MET A 1 -6.10 4.92 -5.87
N GLN A 2 -6.07 4.88 -7.21
CA GLN A 2 -4.81 5.05 -7.98
C GLN A 2 -4.11 6.40 -7.73
N GLY A 3 -4.88 7.48 -7.61
CA GLY A 3 -4.34 8.80 -7.26
C GLY A 3 -3.72 8.89 -5.86
N LEU A 4 -4.20 8.12 -4.88
CA LEU A 4 -3.65 8.09 -3.53
C LEU A 4 -2.28 7.42 -3.52
N ALA A 5 -2.17 6.26 -4.16
CA ALA A 5 -0.91 5.54 -4.29
C ALA A 5 0.15 6.38 -5.04
N ALA A 6 -0.24 7.05 -6.12
CA ALA A 6 0.65 7.92 -6.89
C ALA A 6 1.24 9.06 -6.05
N ARG A 7 0.47 9.65 -5.11
CA ARG A 7 0.97 10.69 -4.17
C ARG A 7 2.05 10.17 -3.20
N LEU A 8 2.08 8.87 -2.98
CA LEU A 8 3.09 8.17 -2.18
C LEU A 8 4.23 7.61 -3.04
N GLY A 9 4.22 7.80 -4.36
CA GLY A 9 5.16 7.17 -5.28
C GLY A 9 4.95 5.65 -5.40
N CYS A 10 3.78 5.17 -4.99
CA CYS A 10 3.39 3.77 -5.05
C CYS A 10 2.41 3.53 -6.21
N THR A 11 2.28 2.29 -6.65
CA THR A 11 1.30 1.88 -7.66
C THR A 11 0.41 0.79 -7.08
N VAL A 12 -0.90 0.89 -7.28
CA VAL A 12 -1.83 -0.18 -6.91
C VAL A 12 -2.17 -1.02 -8.12
N ALA A 13 -2.21 -2.33 -7.94
CA ALA A 13 -2.57 -3.28 -8.98
C ALA A 13 -3.31 -4.46 -8.36
N ASP A 14 -4.09 -5.16 -9.18
CA ASP A 14 -4.58 -6.48 -8.82
C ASP A 14 -3.42 -7.48 -8.94
N HIS A 15 -3.17 -8.23 -7.87
CA HIS A 15 -2.21 -9.32 -7.84
C HIS A 15 -2.96 -10.66 -7.83
N CYS A 16 -2.65 -11.49 -8.82
CA CYS A 16 -3.19 -12.84 -8.94
C CYS A 16 -2.11 -13.83 -8.49
N GLU A 17 -2.30 -14.47 -7.34
CA GLU A 17 -1.53 -15.68 -7.02
C GLU A 17 -1.92 -16.77 -8.04
N LEU A 18 -0.96 -17.56 -8.53
CA LEU A 18 -1.09 -18.54 -9.63
C LEU A 18 -2.32 -19.49 -9.57
N TYR A 19 -2.98 -19.61 -8.42
CA TYR A 19 -4.22 -20.37 -8.20
C TYR A 19 -5.19 -19.70 -7.20
N GLY A 20 -5.05 -18.40 -6.98
CA GLY A 20 -5.74 -17.65 -5.93
C GLY A 20 -6.79 -16.66 -6.46
N GLN A 21 -7.54 -16.08 -5.53
CA GLN A 21 -8.38 -14.91 -5.81
C GLN A 21 -7.51 -13.68 -6.07
N PHE A 22 -7.97 -12.78 -6.93
CA PHE A 22 -7.33 -11.47 -7.12
C PHE A 22 -7.29 -10.73 -5.78
N LYS A 23 -6.08 -10.36 -5.37
CA LYS A 23 -5.84 -9.58 -4.16
C LYS A 23 -5.31 -8.20 -4.55
N PRO A 24 -5.77 -7.14 -3.89
CA PRO A 24 -5.18 -5.83 -4.04
C PRO A 24 -3.71 -5.86 -3.63
N ALA A 25 -2.85 -5.28 -4.46
CA ALA A 25 -1.44 -5.16 -4.18
C ALA A 25 -0.94 -3.73 -4.34
N LEU A 26 0.08 -3.41 -3.54
CA LEU A 26 0.82 -2.15 -3.60
C LEU A 26 2.27 -2.43 -4.01
N LEU A 27 2.65 -1.86 -5.15
CA LEU A 27 4.01 -1.85 -5.69
C LEU A 27 4.72 -0.55 -5.33
N GLY A 28 6.05 -0.64 -5.16
CA GLY A 28 6.91 0.52 -4.98
C GLY A 28 6.87 1.13 -3.58
N SER A 29 6.35 0.41 -2.59
CA SER A 29 6.33 0.91 -1.22
C SER A 29 7.75 1.07 -0.66
N PHE A 30 8.11 2.30 -0.31
CA PHE A 30 9.37 2.63 0.34
C PHE A 30 9.38 2.18 1.81
N SER A 31 10.57 1.92 2.35
CA SER A 31 10.81 1.39 3.71
C SER A 31 10.07 2.14 4.84
N GLY A 32 9.77 3.43 4.66
CA GLY A 32 9.00 4.23 5.62
C GLY A 32 7.53 3.84 5.76
N LEU A 33 6.93 3.19 4.77
CA LEU A 33 5.52 2.77 4.79
C LEU A 33 5.35 1.29 5.20
N ALA A 34 6.46 0.54 5.24
CA ALA A 34 6.46 -0.91 5.45
C ALA A 34 5.83 -1.34 6.78
N LEU A 35 5.98 -0.54 7.85
CA LEU A 35 5.40 -0.83 9.16
C LEU A 35 3.89 -0.61 9.13
N THR A 36 3.44 0.56 8.68
CA THR A 36 2.02 0.90 8.54
C THR A 36 1.29 -0.09 7.64
N LEU A 37 1.86 -0.45 6.49
CA LEU A 37 1.22 -1.42 5.60
C LEU A 37 1.00 -2.77 6.29
N LYS A 38 1.93 -3.22 7.14
CA LYS A 38 1.76 -4.45 7.93
C LYS A 38 0.70 -4.31 9.02
N GLU A 39 0.61 -3.15 9.68
CA GLU A 39 -0.42 -2.88 10.70
C GLU A 39 -1.83 -2.96 10.12
N PHE A 40 -2.01 -2.48 8.88
CA PHE A 40 -3.26 -2.58 8.14
C PHE A 40 -3.49 -3.96 7.49
N GLY A 41 -2.68 -4.96 7.81
CA GLY A 41 -2.83 -6.34 7.33
C GLY A 41 -2.17 -6.64 5.99
N GLY A 42 -1.34 -5.73 5.49
CA GLY A 42 -0.53 -5.93 4.29
C GLY A 42 0.53 -7.01 4.50
N ARG A 43 0.53 -8.01 3.62
CA ARG A 43 1.53 -9.09 3.61
C ARG A 43 2.55 -8.82 2.52
N TRP A 44 3.82 -8.89 2.87
CA TRP A 44 4.90 -8.74 1.89
C TRP A 44 5.08 -10.03 1.10
N ASP A 45 4.82 -9.96 -0.21
CA ASP A 45 5.20 -10.98 -1.16
C ASP A 45 6.64 -10.72 -1.63
N LYS A 46 7.54 -11.68 -1.36
CA LYS A 46 8.96 -11.56 -1.71
C LYS A 46 9.24 -11.85 -3.18
N VAL A 47 8.38 -12.62 -3.85
CA VAL A 47 8.54 -13.04 -5.24
C VAL A 47 8.23 -11.85 -6.14
N GLU A 48 7.05 -11.26 -5.96
CA GLU A 48 6.59 -10.13 -6.75
C GLU A 48 7.04 -8.79 -6.18
N ARG A 49 7.60 -8.79 -4.96
CA ARG A 49 8.08 -7.60 -4.24
C ARG A 49 6.97 -6.57 -4.07
N VAL A 50 5.81 -7.03 -3.63
CA VAL A 50 4.60 -6.22 -3.44
C VAL A 50 4.01 -6.46 -2.05
N TYR A 51 3.25 -5.49 -1.55
CA TYR A 51 2.38 -5.71 -0.39
C TYR A 51 0.98 -6.10 -0.86
N VAL A 52 0.52 -7.31 -0.53
CA VAL A 52 -0.83 -7.79 -0.82
C VAL A 52 -1.75 -7.57 0.37
N PHE A 53 -3.01 -7.26 0.09
CA PHE A 53 -4.06 -7.00 1.08
C PHE A 53 -5.21 -7.99 0.90
N ALA A 54 -5.97 -8.23 1.97
CA ALA A 54 -7.13 -9.11 1.91
C ALA A 54 -8.30 -8.49 1.13
N SER A 55 -8.37 -7.15 1.05
CA SER A 55 -9.44 -6.44 0.33
C SER A 55 -9.02 -5.01 -0.03
N TRP A 56 -9.69 -4.44 -1.02
CA TRP A 56 -9.41 -3.08 -1.52
C TRP A 56 -9.63 -2.01 -0.44
N PRO A 57 -10.68 -2.06 0.41
CA PRO A 57 -10.85 -1.10 1.49
C PRO A 57 -9.70 -1.09 2.51
N MET A 58 -9.08 -2.24 2.80
CA MET A 58 -7.93 -2.29 3.70
C MET A 58 -6.70 -1.60 3.11
N LEU A 59 -6.48 -1.78 1.81
CA LEU A 59 -5.43 -1.06 1.08
C LEU A 59 -5.71 0.45 1.08
N GLU A 60 -6.96 0.86 0.82
CA GLU A 60 -7.34 2.28 0.81
C GLU A 60 -7.08 2.95 2.16
N ALA A 61 -7.53 2.34 3.25
CA ALA A 61 -7.34 2.86 4.60
C ALA A 61 -5.85 3.00 4.97
N ALA A 62 -5.01 2.04 4.55
CA ALA A 62 -3.57 2.12 4.75
C ALA A 62 -2.95 3.30 3.99
N LEU A 63 -3.35 3.51 2.73
CA LEU A 63 -2.88 4.62 1.90
C LEU A 63 -3.32 5.97 2.45
N GLU A 64 -4.58 6.10 2.86
CA GLU A 64 -5.12 7.32 3.46
C GLU A 64 -4.37 7.69 4.74
N TYR A 65 -4.13 6.72 5.62
CA TYR A 65 -3.33 6.92 6.82
C TYR A 65 -1.92 7.40 6.47
N CYS A 66 -1.25 6.74 5.52
CA CYS A 66 0.09 7.13 5.08
C CYS A 66 0.14 8.56 4.52
N ILE A 67 -0.86 8.97 3.76
CA ILE A 67 -0.94 10.33 3.21
C ILE A 67 -1.14 11.35 4.33
N ARG A 68 -2.08 11.10 5.24
CA ARG A 68 -2.39 12.01 6.34
C ARG A 68 -1.17 12.25 7.24
N HIS A 69 -0.46 11.18 7.58
CA HIS A 69 0.76 11.28 8.39
C HIS A 69 1.96 11.85 7.64
N LYS A 70 2.06 11.65 6.31
CA LYS A 70 3.08 12.32 5.47
C LYS A 70 2.83 13.83 5.36
N GLU A 71 1.56 14.25 5.34
CA GLU A 71 1.18 15.67 5.34
C GLU A 71 1.46 16.32 6.69
N GLU A 72 1.17 15.64 7.80
CA GLU A 72 1.54 16.12 9.15
C GLU A 72 3.06 16.21 9.38
N ALA A 73 3.84 15.34 8.73
CA ALA A 73 5.30 15.34 8.80
C ALA A 73 6.00 16.37 7.88
N ARG A 74 5.26 17.07 7.01
CA ARG A 74 5.76 18.27 6.32
C ARG A 74 5.39 19.50 7.15
N PRO A 75 6.28 20.04 7.99
CA PRO A 75 6.04 21.36 8.55
C PRO A 75 5.96 22.35 7.39
N SER A 76 4.88 23.13 7.37
CA SER A 76 4.72 24.30 6.51
C SER A 76 5.96 25.19 6.66
N ILE A 77 6.76 25.31 5.59
CA ILE A 77 7.79 26.35 5.45
C ILE A 77 7.12 27.57 4.85
#